data_AF-A0A939VQF8-F1
#
_entry.id   AF-A0A939VQF8-F1
#
_cell.length_a   1.000
_cell.length_b   1.000
_cell.length_c   1.000
_cell.angle_alpha   90.00
_cell.angle_beta   90.00
_cell.angle_gamma   90.00
#
_symmetry.space_group_name_H-M   'P 1'
#
loop_
_entity.id
_entity.type
_entity.pdbx_description
1 polymer ?
#
loop_
_entity_poly.entity_id
_entity_poly.type
_entity_poly.pdbx_seq_one_letter_code
_entity_poly.pdbx_strand_id
1 'polypeptide(L)' 'MTRLRHYRLKTNQKLREVAAKIGLTPATVHDAEVRGILTPRLAVKYAAAFPGITWQELLEPPRTCAGKQ' A
#
# COMPACT_ATOMS: atom_id res chain seq x y z
N MET A 1 5.41 1.34 11.03
CA MET A 1 4.22 1.63 10.19
C MET A 1 4.59 1.42 8.74
N THR A 2 3.70 0.90 7.90
CA THR A 2 3.91 0.76 6.45
C THR A 2 3.60 2.07 5.72
N ARG A 3 4.21 2.27 4.55
CA ARG A 3 3.99 3.40 3.66
C ARG A 3 2.52 3.52 3.24
N LEU A 4 1.88 2.39 2.89
CA LEU A 4 0.46 2.39 2.53
C LEU A 4 -0.43 2.95 3.66
N ARG A 5 -0.21 2.49 4.90
CA ARG A 5 -0.96 2.98 6.07
C ARG A 5 -0.67 4.45 6.35
N HIS A 6 0.58 4.89 6.20
CA HIS A 6 0.97 6.29 6.35
C HIS A 6 0.22 7.18 5.35
N TYR A 7 0.20 6.80 4.08
CA TYR A 7 -0.48 7.56 3.04
C TYR A 7 -2.01 7.54 3.16
N ARG A 8 -2.60 6.44 3.62
CA ARG A 8 -4.04 6.41 3.93
C ARG A 8 -4.39 7.40 5.04
N LEU A 9 -3.62 7.42 6.13
CA LEU A 9 -3.85 8.36 7.23
C LEU A 9 -3.63 9.82 6.80
N LYS A 10 -2.58 10.08 5.99
CA LYS A 10 -2.30 11.41 5.44
C LYS A 10 -3.43 11.93 4.54
N THR A 11 -4.06 11.05 3.78
CA THR A 11 -5.17 11.39 2.87
C THR A 11 -6.54 11.27 3.52
N ASN A 12 -6.61 10.90 4.80
CA ASN A 12 -7.85 10.68 5.57
C ASN A 12 -8.86 9.75 4.86
N GLN A 13 -8.37 8.79 4.08
CA GLN A 13 -9.24 7.85 3.35
C GLN A 13 -9.60 6.65 4.24
N LYS A 14 -10.83 6.16 4.10
CA LYS A 14 -11.28 4.93 4.74
C LYS A 14 -10.83 3.72 3.92
N LEU A 15 -10.58 2.58 4.59
CA LEU A 15 -10.22 1.32 3.92
C LEU A 15 -11.23 0.93 2.82
N ARG A 16 -12.53 1.17 3.08
CA ARG A 16 -13.61 0.90 2.11
C ARG A 16 -13.53 1.78 0.87
N GLU A 17 -13.10 3.03 0.99
CA GLU A 17 -12.99 3.98 -0.13
C GLU A 17 -11.80 3.61 -1.02
N VAL A 18 -10.65 3.30 -0.40
CA VAL A 18 -9.46 2.82 -1.12
C VAL A 18 -9.81 1.53 -1.87
N ALA A 19 -10.47 0.59 -1.19
CA ALA A 19 -10.92 -0.68 -1.74
C ALA A 19 -11.88 -0.49 -2.94
N ALA A 20 -12.86 0.42 -2.82
CA ALA A 20 -13.80 0.73 -3.89
C ALA A 20 -13.11 1.32 -5.13
N LYS A 21 -12.11 2.19 -4.96
CA LYS A 21 -11.36 2.79 -6.07
C LYS A 21 -10.54 1.77 -6.87
N ILE A 22 -10.01 0.74 -6.21
CA ILE A 22 -9.13 -0.27 -6.83
C ILE A 22 -9.86 -1.58 -7.15
N GLY A 23 -11.15 -1.69 -6.81
CA GLY A 23 -11.94 -2.91 -7.00
C GLY A 23 -11.49 -4.08 -6.13
N LEU A 24 -10.97 -3.83 -4.93
CA LEU A 24 -10.60 -4.86 -3.96
C LEU A 24 -11.54 -4.85 -2.75
N THR A 25 -11.38 -5.81 -1.84
CA THR A 25 -12.10 -5.80 -0.57
C THR A 25 -11.36 -4.98 0.48
N PRO A 26 -12.07 -4.40 1.46
CA PRO A 26 -11.43 -3.67 2.57
C PRO A 26 -10.48 -4.55 3.39
N ALA A 27 -10.76 -5.85 3.48
CA ALA A 27 -9.90 -6.82 4.15
C ALA A 27 -8.55 -6.97 3.42
N THR A 28 -8.57 -7.06 2.09
CA THR A 28 -7.35 -7.09 1.26
C THR A 28 -6.51 -5.81 1.44
N VAL A 29 -7.16 -4.65 1.55
CA VAL A 29 -6.47 -3.38 1.84
C VAL A 29 -5.84 -3.40 3.23
N HIS A 30 -6.57 -3.89 4.23
CA HIS A 30 -6.03 -4.02 5.58
C HIS A 30 -4.82 -4.96 5.63
N ASP A 31 -4.90 -6.12 4.97
CA ASP A 31 -3.78 -7.06 4.87
C ASP A 31 -2.56 -6.43 4.19
N ALA A 32 -2.78 -5.64 3.14
CA ALA A 32 -1.71 -4.89 2.47
C ALA A 32 -1.12 -3.80 3.37
N GLU A 33 -1.91 -3.16 4.24
CA GLU A 33 -1.40 -2.22 5.25
C GLU A 33 -0.57 -2.92 6.33
N VAL A 34 -0.96 -4.14 6.72
CA VAL A 34 -0.23 -4.91 7.74
C VAL A 34 1.06 -5.48 7.18
N ARG A 35 1.01 -6.10 5.99
CA ARG A 35 2.15 -6.77 5.35
C ARG A 35 3.10 -5.79 4.64
N GLY A 36 2.56 -4.68 4.15
CA GLY A 36 3.25 -3.77 3.25
C GLY A 36 3.17 -4.23 1.78
N ILE A 37 3.31 -3.28 0.86
CA ILE A 37 3.30 -3.58 -0.57
C ILE A 37 4.74 -3.86 -1.02
N LEU A 38 5.03 -5.11 -1.38
CA LEU A 38 6.36 -5.55 -1.81
C LEU A 38 6.51 -5.67 -3.33
N THR A 39 5.40 -5.72 -4.06
CA THR A 39 5.41 -5.97 -5.51
C THR A 39 4.97 -4.75 -6.30
N PRO A 40 5.68 -4.38 -7.38
CA PRO A 40 5.32 -3.21 -8.20
C PRO A 40 3.92 -3.32 -8.79
N ARG A 41 3.50 -4.53 -9.18
CA ARG A 41 2.16 -4.81 -9.69
C ARG A 41 1.06 -4.41 -8.71
N LEU A 42 1.25 -4.71 -7.43
CA LEU A 42 0.30 -4.35 -6.39
C LEU A 42 0.35 -2.84 -6.12
N ALA A 43 1.56 -2.26 -6.09
CA ALA A 43 1.75 -0.83 -5.87
C ALA A 43 1.09 0.04 -6.93
N VAL A 44 1.17 -0.36 -8.21
CA VAL A 44 0.50 0.33 -9.33
C VAL A 44 -1.02 0.35 -9.14
N LYS A 45 -1.61 -0.76 -8.68
CA LYS A 45 -3.05 -0.79 -8.38
C LYS A 45 -3.42 0.17 -7.25
N TYR A 46 -2.64 0.18 -6.16
CA TYR A 46 -2.91 1.09 -5.05
C TYR A 46 -2.66 2.56 -5.41
N ALA A 47 -1.70 2.86 -6.29
CA ALA A 47 -1.45 4.23 -6.76
C ALA A 47 -2.69 4.86 -7.42
N ALA A 48 -3.53 4.05 -8.08
CA ALA A 48 -4.79 4.54 -8.65
C ALA A 48 -5.77 5.11 -7.60
N ALA A 49 -5.68 4.68 -6.34
CA ALA A 49 -6.52 5.22 -5.25
C ALA A 49 -6.03 6.57 -4.70
N PHE A 50 -4.77 6.91 -4.97
CA PHE A 50 -4.06 8.02 -4.35
C PHE A 50 -3.53 9.00 -5.42
N PRO A 51 -4.33 10.02 -5.81
CA PRO A 51 -3.86 11.03 -6.75
C PRO A 51 -2.67 11.80 -6.16
N GLY A 52 -1.57 11.88 -6.92
CA GLY A 52 -0.33 12.55 -6.51
C GLY A 52 0.70 11.67 -5.80
N ILE A 53 0.41 10.39 -5.56
CA ILE A 53 1.37 9.43 -4.99
C ILE A 53 1.76 8.44 -6.08
N THR A 54 3.06 8.33 -6.35
CA THR A 54 3.58 7.35 -7.31
C THR A 54 3.59 5.96 -6.70
N TRP A 55 3.47 4.93 -7.53
CA TRP A 55 3.52 3.54 -7.07
C TRP A 55 4.84 3.19 -6.36
N GLN A 56 5.94 3.84 -6.72
CA GLN A 56 7.25 3.65 -6.07
C GLN A 56 7.24 4.09 -4.60
N GLU A 57 6.52 5.16 -4.28
CA GLU A 57 6.33 5.63 -2.91
C GLU A 57 5.47 4.68 -2.08
N LEU A 58 4.62 3.88 -2.72
CA LEU A 58 3.81 2.86 -2.04
C LEU A 58 4.55 1.54 -1.82
N LEU A 59 5.64 1.31 -2.56
CA LEU A 59 6.49 0.13 -2.35
C LEU A 59 7.24 0.27 -1.03
N GLU A 60 7.10 -0.74 -0.18
CA GLU A 60 8.04 -0.92 0.91
C GLU A 60 9.42 -1.19 0.32
N PRO A 61 10.49 -0.65 0.95
CA PRO A 61 11.83 -1.12 0.62
C PRO A 61 11.82 -2.65 0.78
N PRO A 62 12.52 -3.39 -0.10
CA PRO A 62 12.73 -4.80 0.16
C PRO A 62 13.26 -4.87 1.59
N ARG A 63 12.54 -5.56 2.48
CA ARG A 63 13.16 -5.95 3.74
C ARG A 63 14.38 -6.69 3.27
N THR A 64 15.55 -6.08 3.40
CA THR A 64 16.79 -6.80 3.34
C THR A 64 16.55 -7.96 4.28
N CYS A 65 16.38 -9.15 3.72
CA CYS A 65 16.73 -10.33 4.44
C CYS A 65 18.18 -10.04 4.80
N ALA A 66 18.43 -9.53 6.00
CA ALA A 66 19.69 -9.70 6.68
C ALA A 66 19.79 -11.21 6.95
N GLY A 67 19.90 -11.97 5.87
CA GLY A 67 20.41 -13.31 5.87
C GLY A 67 21.90 -13.16 6.00
N LYS A 68 22.37 -13.29 7.25
CA LYS A 68 23.68 -13.76 7.70
C LYS A 68 24.91 -13.30 6.91
N GLN A 69 25.82 -12.65 7.61
CA GLN A 69 27.13 -13.28 7.86
C GLN A 69 27.37 -13.32 9.36
#